data_AF-A0A430ECX1-F1
#
_entry.id   AF-A0A430ECX1-F1
#
_cell.length_a   1.000
_cell.length_b   1.000
_cell.length_c   1.000
_cell.angle_alpha   90.00
_cell.angle_beta   90.00
_cell.angle_gamma   90.00
#
_symmetry.space_group_name_H-M   'P 1'
#
loop_
_entity.id
_entity.type
_entity.pdbx_description
1 polymer ?
#
loop_
_entity_poly.entity_id
_entity_poly.type
_entity_poly.pdbx_seq_one_letter_code
_entity_poly.pdbx_strand_id
1 'polypeptide(L)'
;MTKRPNPNPEFDLFIPLMGDLPLKDQRETMERPFFSLQKRKRVKPIEYSSPDGETWVKIEAIPAYGMATIWDADILIWAASTLNRMREQGVNDLPRTLRTTSYDLLRAIKRDTSGRAYQELQAALQRLQTTSISTSIRAPKRRTKAGFNWLDKWTLEVDPDTDQPRGMTITLSDWVYEGIMGERSLLTMHQDYFLLTGGLERALYRIARKHAGNQKGGWTCRVEVLRDKTGSDSKPKEFNRMLRKVVEADQLPDYTMEMAATADGSPAVLFRLRGEAEALALAARLEAEQERRSRVEADRRRAAEVDDLMDKLARGR
;
A
#
# COMPACT_ATOMS: atom_id res chain seq x y z
N MET A 1 -17.69 6.75 7.71
CA MET A 1 -17.11 6.65 6.35
C MET A 1 -15.59 6.56 6.46
N THR A 2 -15.01 5.47 5.96
CA THR A 2 -13.56 5.14 6.08
C THR A 2 -12.75 5.56 4.85
N LYS A 3 -13.42 5.89 3.74
CA LYS A 3 -12.85 6.47 2.53
C LYS A 3 -13.52 7.82 2.26
N ARG A 4 -12.73 8.86 1.95
CA ARG A 4 -13.25 10.18 1.57
C ARG A 4 -13.45 10.29 0.05
N PRO A 5 -14.39 11.13 -0.43
CA PRO A 5 -14.41 11.55 -1.83
C PRO A 5 -13.08 12.18 -2.22
N ASN A 6 -12.70 12.04 -3.49
CA ASN A 6 -11.50 12.70 -4.01
C ASN A 6 -11.73 14.23 -4.01
N PRO A 7 -10.92 15.01 -3.27
CA PRO A 7 -11.10 16.46 -3.21
C PRO A 7 -10.75 17.18 -4.53
N ASN A 8 -10.00 16.51 -5.43
CA ASN A 8 -9.59 17.04 -6.72
C ASN A 8 -10.13 16.14 -7.85
N PRO A 9 -11.45 16.18 -8.14
CA PRO A 9 -12.06 15.29 -9.13
C PRO A 9 -11.81 15.75 -10.58
N GLU A 10 -11.52 17.03 -10.80
CA GLU A 10 -11.33 17.58 -12.14
C GLU A 10 -9.95 17.22 -12.73
N PHE A 11 -9.99 16.68 -13.95
CA PHE A 11 -8.83 16.53 -14.82
C PHE A 11 -8.33 17.91 -15.24
N ASP A 12 -7.10 18.24 -14.86
CA ASP A 12 -6.45 19.45 -15.33
C ASP A 12 -5.63 19.14 -16.58
N LEU A 13 -6.13 19.64 -17.71
CA LEU A 13 -5.59 19.40 -19.05
C LEU A 13 -4.23 20.08 -19.28
N PHE A 14 -3.79 20.98 -18.38
CA PHE A 14 -2.63 21.84 -18.59
C PHE A 14 -1.39 21.44 -17.77
N ILE A 15 -1.50 20.46 -16.86
CA ILE A 15 -0.37 19.95 -16.08
C ILE A 15 -0.10 18.49 -16.51
N PRO A 16 1.14 18.14 -16.95
CA PRO A 16 1.52 16.75 -17.17
C PRO A 16 1.25 15.93 -15.89
N LEU A 17 0.21 15.09 -15.95
CA LEU A 17 -0.47 14.48 -14.81
C LEU A 17 0.50 13.83 -13.81
N MET A 18 0.57 14.35 -12.58
CA MET A 18 0.97 13.54 -11.42
C MET A 18 -0.20 12.65 -10.94
N GLY A 19 -1.44 12.93 -11.37
CA GLY A 19 -2.65 12.20 -10.94
C GLY A 19 -2.74 10.75 -11.41
N ASP A 20 -2.12 10.42 -12.54
CA ASP A 20 -2.12 9.06 -13.14
C ASP A 20 -0.83 8.28 -12.88
N LEU A 21 0.06 8.81 -12.04
CA LEU A 21 1.28 8.07 -11.73
C LEU A 21 0.94 6.80 -10.96
N PRO A 22 1.45 5.62 -11.39
CA PRO A 22 1.37 4.43 -10.57
C PRO A 22 2.04 4.70 -9.22
N LEU A 23 1.25 4.71 -8.14
CA LEU A 23 1.76 4.97 -6.80
C LEU A 23 2.75 3.87 -6.44
N LYS A 24 3.96 4.25 -6.02
CA LYS A 24 5.02 3.34 -5.58
C LYS A 24 5.34 3.58 -4.12
N ASP A 25 5.42 2.50 -3.35
CA ASP A 25 5.86 2.53 -1.97
C ASP A 25 6.92 1.45 -1.71
N GLN A 26 7.78 1.70 -0.72
CA GLN A 26 8.94 0.90 -0.42
C GLN A 26 8.53 -0.37 0.33
N ARG A 27 8.75 -1.52 -0.31
CA ARG A 27 8.36 -2.86 0.14
C ARG A 27 8.83 -3.21 1.56
N GLU A 28 9.98 -2.68 1.98
CA GLU A 28 10.57 -2.96 3.30
C GLU A 28 9.91 -2.22 4.46
N THR A 29 9.25 -1.08 4.18
CA THR A 29 8.59 -0.26 5.21
C THR A 29 7.10 -0.57 5.34
N MET A 30 6.56 -1.44 4.47
CA MET A 30 5.14 -1.79 4.44
C MET A 30 4.69 -2.76 5.53
N GLU A 31 5.56 -3.65 6.01
CA GLU A 31 5.20 -4.71 6.97
C GLU A 31 5.53 -4.40 8.43
N ARG A 32 6.14 -3.23 8.68
CA ARG A 32 6.74 -2.86 9.96
C ARG A 32 6.25 -1.48 10.40
N PRO A 33 6.18 -1.23 11.70
CA PRO A 33 5.53 -0.04 12.22
C PRO A 33 6.46 1.17 12.22
N PHE A 34 6.69 1.75 11.05
CA PHE A 34 7.55 2.91 10.85
C PHE A 34 6.90 4.26 11.21
N PHE A 35 5.58 4.27 11.39
CA PHE A 35 4.78 5.48 11.54
C PHE A 35 3.75 5.33 12.66
N SER A 36 3.40 6.45 13.30
CA SER A 36 2.25 6.51 14.20
C SER A 36 0.94 6.38 13.43
N LEU A 37 0.02 5.53 13.91
CA LEU A 37 -1.33 5.36 13.34
C LEU A 37 -2.33 6.43 13.82
N GLN A 38 -1.94 7.27 14.77
CA GLN A 38 -2.81 8.28 15.37
C GLN A 38 -2.45 9.66 14.86
N LYS A 39 -3.48 10.50 14.64
CA LYS A 39 -3.29 11.91 14.27
C LYS A 39 -2.75 12.76 15.43
N ARG A 40 -2.97 12.32 16.67
CA ARG A 40 -2.43 13.00 17.85
C ARG A 40 -0.91 12.83 17.92
N LYS A 41 -0.24 13.83 18.48
CA LYS A 41 1.18 13.82 18.74
C LYS A 41 1.58 12.62 19.60
N ARG A 42 2.39 11.72 19.05
CA ARG A 42 2.97 10.57 19.75
C ARG A 42 4.44 10.83 20.03
N VAL A 43 4.80 10.79 21.31
CA VAL A 43 6.20 10.89 21.78
C VAL A 43 6.71 9.54 22.28
N LYS A 44 5.81 8.66 22.72
CA LYS A 44 6.16 7.30 23.12
C LYS A 44 6.78 6.53 21.94
N PRO A 45 7.99 5.98 22.10
CA PRO A 45 8.67 5.21 21.05
C PRO A 45 7.82 4.07 20.49
N ILE A 46 8.12 3.69 19.26
CA ILE A 46 7.68 2.42 18.68
C ILE A 46 8.87 1.49 18.69
N GLU A 47 8.68 0.30 19.25
CA GLU A 47 9.65 -0.78 19.23
C GLU A 47 8.97 -2.01 18.62
N TYR A 48 9.67 -2.62 17.67
CA TYR A 48 9.20 -3.81 16.98
C TYR A 48 10.36 -4.76 16.78
N SER A 49 10.11 -6.03 17.04
CA SER A 49 10.98 -7.14 16.68
C SER A 49 10.19 -8.15 15.89
N SER A 50 10.78 -8.66 14.81
CA SER A 50 10.17 -9.74 14.03
C SER A 50 10.09 -11.02 14.87
N PRO A 51 9.14 -11.94 14.56
CA PRO A 51 9.01 -13.20 15.29
C PRO A 51 10.27 -14.08 15.26
N ASP A 52 11.11 -13.95 14.23
CA ASP A 52 12.40 -14.63 14.10
C ASP A 52 13.55 -13.96 14.89
N GLY A 53 13.32 -12.75 15.42
CA GLY A 53 14.33 -11.97 16.15
C GLY A 53 15.44 -11.36 15.30
N GLU A 54 15.45 -11.58 13.99
CA GLU A 54 16.52 -11.09 13.10
C GLU A 54 16.37 -9.60 12.78
N THR A 55 15.12 -9.14 12.65
CA THR A 55 14.81 -7.76 12.30
C THR A 55 14.20 -7.01 13.47
N TRP A 56 14.76 -5.85 13.80
CA TRP A 56 14.14 -4.92 14.74
C TRP A 56 14.08 -3.51 14.18
N VAL A 57 13.12 -2.74 14.68
CA VAL A 57 12.93 -1.33 14.36
C VAL A 57 12.61 -0.60 15.66
N LYS A 58 13.30 0.52 15.88
CA LYS A 58 13.03 1.46 16.97
C LYS A 58 12.82 2.84 16.36
N ILE A 59 11.71 3.48 16.68
CA ILE A 59 11.41 4.84 16.23
C ILE A 59 11.22 5.74 17.44
N GLU A 60 11.95 6.84 17.43
CA GLU A 60 11.97 7.84 18.49
C GLU A 60 11.57 9.20 17.92
N ALA A 61 10.85 9.95 18.75
CA ALA A 61 10.30 11.25 18.39
C ALA A 61 10.98 12.35 19.18
N ILE A 62 11.18 13.50 18.54
CA ILE A 62 11.53 14.72 19.27
C ILE A 62 10.28 15.25 19.98
N PRO A 63 10.33 15.54 21.30
CA PRO A 63 9.17 15.98 22.07
C PRO A 63 8.49 17.24 21.53
N ALA A 64 9.16 18.12 20.79
CA ALA A 64 8.56 19.31 20.19
C ALA A 64 7.52 18.96 19.10
N TYR A 65 7.88 18.07 18.17
CA TYR A 65 7.10 17.81 16.96
C TYR A 65 6.32 16.48 17.00
N GLY A 66 6.78 15.51 17.80
CA GLY A 66 6.26 14.15 17.76
C GLY A 66 6.78 13.33 16.59
N MET A 67 6.37 12.07 16.53
CA MET A 67 6.76 11.13 15.48
C MET A 67 6.00 11.35 14.17
N ALA A 68 6.63 11.03 13.04
CA ALA A 68 5.98 10.88 11.75
C ALA A 68 4.78 9.93 11.83
N THR A 69 3.68 10.36 11.23
CA THR A 69 2.42 9.63 11.18
C THR A 69 2.27 8.92 9.84
N ILE A 70 1.36 7.96 9.75
CA ILE A 70 1.14 7.21 8.51
C ILE A 70 0.60 8.08 7.36
N TRP A 71 0.04 9.24 7.66
CA TRP A 71 -0.32 10.24 6.63
C TRP A 71 0.92 10.95 6.10
N ASP A 72 1.95 11.17 6.91
CA ASP A 72 3.20 11.81 6.45
C ASP A 72 3.94 10.90 5.46
N ALA A 73 3.76 9.58 5.55
CA ALA A 73 4.27 8.62 4.59
C ALA A 73 3.79 8.87 3.15
N ASP A 74 2.65 9.58 2.96
CA ASP A 74 2.16 9.94 1.62
C ASP A 74 3.20 10.74 0.82
N ILE A 75 3.99 11.58 1.49
CA ILE A 75 5.07 12.35 0.87
C ILE A 75 6.19 11.42 0.37
N LEU A 76 6.50 10.37 1.12
CA LEU A 76 7.51 9.37 0.72
C LEU A 76 7.02 8.50 -0.42
N ILE A 77 5.73 8.15 -0.43
CA ILE A 77 5.08 7.44 -1.54
C ILE A 77 5.15 8.32 -2.80
N TRP A 78 4.81 9.60 -2.70
CA TRP A 78 4.98 10.54 -3.82
C TRP A 78 6.43 10.62 -4.32
N ALA A 79 7.40 10.69 -3.40
CA ALA A 79 8.82 10.77 -3.75
C ALA A 79 9.30 9.50 -4.49
N ALA A 80 8.96 8.32 -3.97
CA ALA A 80 9.29 7.05 -4.60
C ALA A 80 8.61 6.89 -5.96
N SER A 81 7.35 7.33 -6.08
CA SER A 81 6.61 7.35 -7.35
C SER A 81 7.31 8.26 -8.37
N THR A 82 7.70 9.46 -7.96
CA THR A 82 8.39 10.44 -8.83
C THR A 82 9.74 9.92 -9.32
N LEU A 83 10.54 9.35 -8.43
CA LEU A 83 11.83 8.75 -8.79
C LEU A 83 11.67 7.54 -9.72
N ASN A 84 10.66 6.70 -9.49
CA ASN A 84 10.38 5.58 -10.38
C ASN A 84 9.98 6.06 -11.78
N ARG A 85 9.18 7.13 -11.89
CA ARG A 85 8.84 7.73 -13.18
C ARG A 85 10.08 8.22 -13.91
N MET A 86 10.95 8.97 -13.24
CA MET A 86 12.18 9.47 -13.85
C MET A 86 13.07 8.32 -14.35
N ARG A 87 13.12 7.22 -13.59
CA ARG A 87 13.81 5.99 -14.01
C ARG A 87 13.19 5.36 -15.26
N GLU A 88 11.86 5.24 -15.30
CA GLU A 88 11.13 4.71 -16.47
C GLU A 88 11.31 5.60 -17.72
N GLN A 89 11.52 6.90 -17.53
CA GLN A 89 11.83 7.87 -18.59
C GLN A 89 13.29 7.81 -19.06
N GLY A 90 14.14 6.99 -18.43
CA GLY A 90 15.55 6.86 -18.79
C GLY A 90 16.44 8.02 -18.34
N VAL A 91 16.06 8.74 -17.27
CA VAL A 91 16.93 9.75 -16.66
C VAL A 91 18.15 9.07 -16.04
N ASN A 92 19.36 9.42 -16.49
CA ASN A 92 20.61 8.76 -16.09
C ASN A 92 21.02 9.06 -14.64
N ASP A 93 20.84 10.30 -14.18
CA ASP A 93 21.20 10.72 -12.81
C ASP A 93 19.92 11.08 -12.05
N LEU A 94 19.48 10.15 -11.20
CA LEU A 94 18.26 10.33 -10.41
C LEU A 94 18.57 11.19 -9.18
N PRO A 95 17.92 12.36 -9.03
CA PRO A 95 18.28 13.28 -7.96
C PRO A 95 17.72 12.80 -6.62
N ARG A 96 18.55 12.82 -5.56
CA ARG A 96 18.10 12.62 -4.18
C ARG A 96 17.25 13.79 -3.66
N THR A 97 17.45 14.98 -4.21
CA THR A 97 16.66 16.19 -3.94
C THR A 97 15.60 16.39 -5.00
N LEU A 98 14.34 16.19 -4.63
CA LEU A 98 13.19 16.42 -5.49
C LEU A 98 12.72 17.86 -5.38
N ARG A 99 12.30 18.44 -6.50
CA ARG A 99 11.73 19.79 -6.60
C ARG A 99 10.28 19.71 -7.04
N THR A 100 9.39 20.45 -6.38
CA THR A 100 7.96 20.52 -6.70
C THR A 100 7.37 21.80 -6.12
N THR A 101 6.08 22.08 -6.35
CA THR A 101 5.34 23.08 -5.57
C THR A 101 4.54 22.42 -4.45
N SER A 102 4.18 23.19 -3.42
CA SER A 102 3.29 22.74 -2.35
C SER A 102 1.91 22.33 -2.89
N TYR A 103 1.40 23.08 -3.88
CA TYR A 103 0.13 22.81 -4.54
C TYR A 103 0.15 21.46 -5.27
N ASP A 104 1.18 21.22 -6.11
CA ASP A 104 1.30 19.99 -6.88
C ASP A 104 1.47 18.77 -5.97
N LEU A 105 2.25 18.90 -4.90
CA LEU A 105 2.45 17.82 -3.94
C LEU A 105 1.12 17.45 -3.26
N LEU A 106 0.39 18.44 -2.72
CA LEU A 106 -0.90 18.20 -2.06
C LEU A 106 -1.90 17.56 -3.00
N ARG A 107 -1.97 18.03 -4.25
CA ARG A 107 -2.84 17.47 -5.28
C ARG A 107 -2.47 16.03 -5.61
N ALA A 108 -1.18 15.74 -5.79
CA ALA A 108 -0.69 14.40 -6.11
C ALA A 108 -1.01 13.37 -5.00
N ILE A 109 -0.94 13.78 -3.74
CA ILE A 109 -1.33 12.92 -2.60
C ILE A 109 -2.82 13.01 -2.22
N LYS A 110 -3.66 13.55 -3.13
CA LYS A 110 -5.11 13.70 -2.99
C LYS A 110 -5.53 14.39 -1.67
N ARG A 111 -4.77 15.39 -1.23
CA ARG A 111 -5.14 16.31 -0.13
C ARG A 111 -5.82 17.56 -0.66
N ASP A 112 -6.51 18.26 0.23
CA ASP A 112 -7.05 19.58 -0.05
C ASP A 112 -5.92 20.61 -0.16
N THR A 113 -6.18 21.72 -0.85
CA THR A 113 -5.24 22.81 -1.08
C THR A 113 -5.60 24.05 -0.27
N SER A 114 -6.15 23.85 0.94
CA SER A 114 -6.52 24.92 1.86
C SER A 114 -5.31 25.45 2.62
N GLY A 115 -5.40 26.67 3.18
CA GLY A 115 -4.34 27.24 4.04
C GLY A 115 -3.93 26.32 5.18
N ARG A 116 -4.90 25.60 5.75
CA ARG A 116 -4.67 24.58 6.77
C ARG A 116 -3.86 23.39 6.24
N ALA A 117 -4.13 22.93 5.02
CA ALA A 117 -3.40 21.83 4.42
C ALA A 117 -1.92 22.18 4.19
N TYR A 118 -1.61 23.43 3.84
CA TYR A 118 -0.23 23.91 3.75
C TYR A 118 0.48 23.88 5.10
N GLN A 119 -0.18 24.32 6.18
CA GLN A 119 0.37 24.22 7.55
C GLN A 119 0.59 22.76 7.97
N GLU A 120 -0.37 21.88 7.68
CA GLU A 120 -0.26 20.45 7.97
C GLU A 120 0.86 19.78 7.16
N LEU A 121 1.12 20.24 5.93
CA LEU A 121 2.24 19.80 5.11
C LEU A 121 3.59 20.22 5.71
N GLN A 122 3.74 21.48 6.12
CA GLN A 122 4.97 21.94 6.79
C GLN A 122 5.21 21.13 8.09
N ALA A 123 4.16 20.89 8.87
CA ALA A 123 4.25 20.06 10.07
C ALA A 123 4.63 18.60 9.74
N ALA A 124 4.16 18.06 8.61
CA ALA A 124 4.54 16.73 8.13
C ALA A 124 6.01 16.65 7.73
N LEU A 125 6.51 17.63 6.98
CA LEU A 125 7.93 17.73 6.60
C LEU A 125 8.83 17.80 7.83
N GLN A 126 8.45 18.60 8.83
CA GLN A 126 9.17 18.70 10.10
C GLN A 126 9.19 17.36 10.85
N ARG A 127 8.05 16.66 10.96
CA ARG A 127 8.00 15.34 11.60
C ARG A 127 8.86 14.32 10.86
N LEU A 128 8.83 14.30 9.53
CA LEU A 128 9.66 13.40 8.72
C LEU A 128 11.16 13.67 8.89
N GLN A 129 11.58 14.94 9.01
CA GLN A 129 12.98 15.31 9.24
C GLN A 129 13.46 14.99 10.66
N THR A 130 12.58 15.08 11.66
CA THR A 130 12.94 14.93 13.08
C THR A 130 12.72 13.54 13.67
N THR A 131 12.02 12.65 12.97
CA THR A 131 11.78 11.28 13.46
C THR A 131 13.03 10.44 13.29
N SER A 132 13.62 10.01 14.40
CA SER A 132 14.82 9.18 14.43
C SER A 132 14.44 7.71 14.36
N ILE A 133 15.07 6.99 13.43
CA ILE A 133 14.79 5.58 13.16
C ILE A 133 16.08 4.81 13.31
N SER A 134 16.04 3.74 14.09
CA SER A 134 17.11 2.77 14.23
C SER A 134 16.61 1.39 13.81
N THR A 135 17.35 0.68 12.95
CA THR A 135 16.94 -0.64 12.47
C THR A 135 18.12 -1.55 12.11
N SER A 136 17.88 -2.86 12.12
CA SER A 136 18.78 -3.88 11.54
C SER A 136 18.48 -4.22 10.07
N ILE A 137 17.49 -3.59 9.45
CA ILE A 137 17.15 -3.83 8.04
C ILE A 137 18.32 -3.42 7.14
N ARG A 138 18.60 -4.24 6.11
CA ARG A 138 19.75 -4.12 5.20
C ARG A 138 21.12 -4.19 5.89
N ALA A 139 21.21 -4.90 7.02
CA ALA A 139 22.49 -5.28 7.63
C ALA A 139 22.80 -6.77 7.38
N PRO A 140 23.28 -7.16 6.17
CA PRO A 140 23.40 -8.56 5.78
C PRO A 140 24.49 -9.33 6.55
N LYS A 141 25.59 -8.69 6.96
CA LYS A 141 26.68 -9.32 7.74
C LYS A 141 27.39 -8.28 8.59
N ARG A 142 27.45 -8.53 9.91
CA ARG A 142 27.89 -7.68 11.04
C ARG A 142 26.73 -6.91 11.68
N ARG A 143 26.85 -6.74 13.00
CA ARG A 143 25.95 -6.02 13.93
C ARG A 143 25.85 -4.52 13.61
N THR A 144 25.82 -4.12 12.34
CA THR A 144 25.67 -2.74 11.90
C THR A 144 24.22 -2.32 12.09
N LYS A 145 24.03 -1.25 12.86
CA LYS A 145 22.74 -0.61 13.07
C LYS A 145 22.66 0.56 12.11
N ALA A 146 21.58 0.65 11.34
CA ALA A 146 21.31 1.84 10.53
C ALA A 146 20.51 2.82 11.39
N GLY A 147 20.99 4.06 11.49
CA GLY A 147 20.30 5.18 12.10
C GLY A 147 20.03 6.24 11.04
N PHE A 148 18.78 6.67 10.86
CA PHE A 148 18.42 7.66 9.85
C PHE A 148 17.12 8.40 10.21
N ASN A 149 16.86 9.50 9.53
CA ASN A 149 15.57 10.18 9.49
C ASN A 149 14.96 10.01 8.09
N TRP A 150 13.67 10.28 7.89
CA TRP A 150 13.08 10.13 6.55
C TRP A 150 13.61 11.15 5.54
N LEU A 151 13.81 12.38 6.00
CA LEU A 151 14.30 13.51 5.20
C LEU A 151 15.55 14.09 5.84
N ASP A 152 16.54 14.43 5.02
CA ASP A 152 17.73 15.15 5.48
C ASP A 152 17.47 16.65 5.50
N LYS A 153 16.80 17.16 4.45
CA LYS A 153 16.55 18.58 4.24
C LYS A 153 15.25 18.81 3.49
N TRP A 154 14.57 19.89 3.81
CA TRP A 154 13.50 20.45 2.98
C TRP A 154 13.62 21.97 2.93
N THR A 155 13.14 22.60 1.87
CA THR A 155 13.00 24.06 1.78
C THR A 155 11.62 24.40 1.24
N LEU A 156 11.06 25.51 1.70
CA LEU A 156 9.88 26.15 1.13
C LEU A 156 10.32 27.53 0.64
N GLU A 157 10.18 27.77 -0.65
CA GLU A 157 10.39 29.07 -1.26
C GLU A 157 9.04 29.77 -1.30
N VAL A 158 8.97 30.91 -0.63
CA VAL A 158 7.78 31.76 -0.56
C VAL A 158 8.14 33.08 -1.21
N ASP A 159 7.23 33.60 -2.03
CA ASP A 159 7.34 34.91 -2.64
C ASP A 159 7.27 35.99 -1.54
N PRO A 160 8.29 36.85 -1.41
CA PRO A 160 8.37 37.82 -0.31
C PRO A 160 7.30 38.91 -0.39
N ASP A 161 6.74 39.18 -1.58
CA ASP A 161 5.76 40.24 -1.79
C ASP A 161 4.32 39.72 -1.63
N THR A 162 4.08 38.47 -2.01
CA THR A 162 2.72 37.88 -2.04
C THR A 162 2.49 36.79 -0.99
N ASP A 163 3.53 36.38 -0.26
CA ASP A 163 3.55 35.25 0.68
C ASP A 163 3.08 33.92 0.03
N GLN A 164 3.14 33.82 -1.31
CA GLN A 164 2.71 32.64 -2.04
C GLN A 164 3.84 31.61 -2.17
N PRO A 165 3.58 30.30 -1.98
CA PRO A 165 4.58 29.26 -2.18
C PRO A 165 5.00 29.19 -3.66
N ARG A 166 6.25 29.52 -3.96
CA ARG A 166 6.83 29.41 -5.32
C ARG A 166 7.34 28.02 -5.63
N GLY A 167 7.93 27.36 -4.63
CA GLY A 167 8.58 26.07 -4.83
C GLY A 167 8.94 25.42 -3.52
N MET A 168 9.25 24.14 -3.57
CA MET A 168 9.79 23.39 -2.46
C MET A 168 10.83 22.40 -2.94
N THR A 169 11.78 22.13 -2.06
CA THR A 169 12.73 21.03 -2.25
C THR A 169 12.60 20.03 -1.10
N ILE A 170 12.71 18.74 -1.43
CA ILE A 170 12.67 17.63 -0.47
C ILE A 170 13.88 16.75 -0.76
N THR A 171 14.78 16.63 0.20
CA THR A 171 15.97 15.77 0.12
C THR A 171 15.74 14.54 0.98
N LEU A 172 15.62 13.39 0.33
CA LEU A 172 15.49 12.09 1.00
C LEU A 172 16.78 11.74 1.71
N SER A 173 16.71 11.05 2.85
CA SER A 173 17.93 10.49 3.45
C SER A 173 18.53 9.40 2.56
N ASP A 174 19.83 9.15 2.72
CA ASP A 174 20.55 8.16 1.92
C ASP A 174 19.90 6.77 2.05
N TRP A 175 19.50 6.36 3.26
CA TRP A 175 18.85 5.07 3.49
C TRP A 175 17.53 4.91 2.73
N VAL A 176 16.72 5.98 2.68
CA VAL A 176 15.44 5.99 1.95
C VAL A 176 15.71 5.97 0.45
N TYR A 177 16.62 6.81 -0.02
CA TYR A 177 16.98 6.89 -1.43
C TYR A 177 17.52 5.56 -1.97
N GLU A 178 18.52 4.97 -1.31
CA GLU A 178 19.06 3.64 -1.64
C GLU A 178 17.95 2.58 -1.64
N GLY A 179 17.01 2.70 -0.70
CA GLY A 179 15.88 1.80 -0.61
C GLY A 179 14.90 1.88 -1.75
N ILE A 180 14.71 3.05 -2.34
CA ILE A 180 13.87 3.23 -3.52
C ILE A 180 14.62 2.77 -4.77
N MET A 181 15.92 3.04 -4.85
CA MET A 181 16.77 2.68 -5.99
C MET A 181 17.07 1.19 -6.10
N GLY A 182 17.02 0.45 -4.99
CA GLY A 182 17.25 -0.99 -4.97
C GLY A 182 16.35 -1.79 -5.93
N GLU A 183 16.83 -2.95 -6.36
CA GLU A 183 16.07 -3.83 -7.23
C GLU A 183 14.83 -4.41 -6.53
N ARG A 184 13.70 -4.46 -7.24
CA ARG A 184 12.42 -5.02 -6.73
C ARG A 184 11.99 -4.43 -5.36
N SER A 185 12.44 -3.21 -5.08
CA SER A 185 12.22 -2.54 -3.80
C SER A 185 10.86 -1.87 -3.68
N LEU A 186 10.23 -1.57 -4.81
CA LEU A 186 8.96 -0.84 -4.89
C LEU A 186 7.80 -1.77 -5.21
N LEU A 187 6.66 -1.53 -4.57
CA LEU A 187 5.37 -2.13 -4.91
C LEU A 187 4.42 -1.05 -5.40
N THR A 188 3.71 -1.35 -6.49
CA THR A 188 2.63 -0.49 -6.98
C THR A 188 1.44 -0.56 -6.04
N MET A 189 0.86 0.58 -5.67
CA MET A 189 -0.35 0.69 -4.85
C MET A 189 -1.54 1.15 -5.68
N HIS A 190 -2.75 0.90 -5.19
CA HIS A 190 -3.98 1.41 -5.76
C HIS A 190 -4.06 2.93 -5.57
N GLN A 191 -4.53 3.64 -6.60
CA GLN A 191 -4.63 5.11 -6.58
C GLN A 191 -5.52 5.64 -5.46
N ASP A 192 -6.49 4.85 -5.01
CA ASP A 192 -7.39 5.22 -3.92
C ASP A 192 -6.80 5.05 -2.51
N TYR A 193 -5.56 4.59 -2.37
CA TYR A 193 -4.88 4.51 -1.08
C TYR A 193 -4.93 5.86 -0.33
N PHE A 194 -4.68 6.97 -1.02
CA PHE A 194 -4.71 8.31 -0.40
C PHE A 194 -6.10 8.75 0.07
N LEU A 195 -7.17 8.09 -0.39
CA LEU A 195 -8.54 8.35 0.03
C LEU A 195 -8.89 7.66 1.36
N LEU A 196 -8.08 6.72 1.84
CA LEU A 196 -8.25 6.14 3.17
C LEU A 196 -8.04 7.21 4.23
N THR A 197 -9.00 7.35 5.16
CA THR A 197 -8.95 8.40 6.18
C THR A 197 -8.37 7.92 7.51
N GLY A 198 -8.50 6.64 7.81
CA GLY A 198 -8.05 6.04 9.05
C GLY A 198 -6.63 5.46 8.98
N GLY A 199 -5.91 5.55 10.10
CA GLY A 199 -4.51 5.14 10.17
C GLY A 199 -4.32 3.62 10.21
N LEU A 200 -5.25 2.89 10.83
CA LEU A 200 -5.21 1.43 10.87
C LEU A 200 -5.47 0.86 9.46
N GLU A 201 -6.43 1.40 8.74
CA GLU A 201 -6.79 1.04 7.38
C GLU A 201 -5.60 1.20 6.43
N ARG A 202 -4.91 2.34 6.49
CA ARG A 202 -3.69 2.58 5.71
C ARG A 202 -2.60 1.56 6.02
N ALA A 203 -2.38 1.25 7.30
CA ALA A 203 -1.37 0.26 7.70
C ALA A 203 -1.75 -1.15 7.22
N LEU A 204 -3.01 -1.54 7.38
CA LEU A 204 -3.52 -2.83 6.92
C LEU A 204 -3.40 -2.97 5.40
N TYR A 205 -3.71 -1.92 4.62
CA TYR A 205 -3.51 -1.93 3.16
C TYR A 205 -2.05 -2.20 2.79
N ARG A 206 -1.09 -1.50 3.42
CA ARG A 206 0.35 -1.69 3.15
C ARG A 206 0.81 -3.12 3.49
N ILE A 207 0.39 -3.64 4.64
CA ILE A 207 0.69 -5.02 5.06
C ILE A 207 0.09 -6.04 4.08
N ALA A 208 -1.18 -5.87 3.71
CA ALA A 208 -1.87 -6.74 2.75
C ALA A 208 -1.18 -6.70 1.39
N ARG A 209 -0.83 -5.50 0.89
CA ARG A 209 -0.14 -5.36 -0.40
C ARG A 209 1.21 -6.07 -0.43
N LYS A 210 1.92 -6.08 0.69
CA LYS A 210 3.20 -6.77 0.84
C LYS A 210 3.05 -8.30 0.88
N HIS A 211 2.09 -8.82 1.64
CA HIS A 211 1.99 -10.26 1.94
C HIS A 211 0.96 -11.01 1.11
N ALA A 212 -0.23 -10.42 0.91
CA ALA A 212 -1.25 -11.00 0.07
C ALA A 212 -0.88 -10.86 -1.40
N GLY A 213 -0.39 -9.67 -1.80
CA GLY A 213 -0.07 -9.39 -3.19
C GLY A 213 -1.26 -9.73 -4.08
N ASN A 214 -1.07 -10.68 -5.01
CA ASN A 214 -2.12 -11.24 -5.86
C ASN A 214 -2.30 -12.77 -5.68
N GLN A 215 -1.98 -13.31 -4.50
CA GLN A 215 -2.01 -14.76 -4.30
C GLN A 215 -3.44 -15.31 -4.26
N LYS A 216 -3.66 -16.44 -4.94
CA LYS A 216 -4.96 -17.09 -5.01
C LYS A 216 -5.40 -17.61 -3.64
N GLY A 217 -6.64 -17.34 -3.26
CA GLY A 217 -7.20 -17.75 -1.96
C GLY A 217 -6.86 -16.82 -0.79
N GLY A 218 -6.06 -15.79 -1.03
CA GLY A 218 -5.77 -14.73 -0.06
C GLY A 218 -4.65 -15.05 0.94
N TRP A 219 -4.53 -14.18 1.95
CA TRP A 219 -3.54 -14.26 3.02
C TRP A 219 -4.21 -14.22 4.39
N THR A 220 -3.92 -15.19 5.26
CA THR A 220 -4.40 -15.17 6.65
C THR A 220 -3.31 -14.67 7.59
N CYS A 221 -3.64 -13.73 8.46
CA CYS A 221 -2.74 -13.25 9.51
C CYS A 221 -3.43 -13.20 10.87
N ARG A 222 -2.75 -13.70 11.91
CA ARG A 222 -3.23 -13.60 13.29
C ARG A 222 -3.37 -12.13 13.69
N VAL A 223 -4.44 -11.82 14.43
CA VAL A 223 -4.71 -10.45 14.90
C VAL A 223 -3.55 -9.89 15.72
N GLU A 224 -2.94 -10.71 16.58
CA GLU A 224 -1.80 -10.28 17.40
C GLU A 224 -0.61 -9.84 16.54
N VAL A 225 -0.26 -10.64 15.53
CA VAL A 225 0.82 -10.30 14.59
C VAL A 225 0.49 -9.02 13.81
N LEU A 226 -0.76 -8.81 13.41
CA LEU A 226 -1.19 -7.55 12.80
C LEU A 226 -1.03 -6.36 13.74
N ARG A 227 -1.36 -6.51 15.03
CA ARG A 227 -1.17 -5.44 16.02
C ARG A 227 0.30 -5.06 16.13
N ASP A 228 1.19 -6.04 16.16
CA ASP A 228 2.63 -5.82 16.29
C ASP A 228 3.20 -5.17 15.02
N LYS A 229 2.82 -5.67 13.83
CA LYS A 229 3.21 -5.09 12.54
C LYS A 229 2.72 -3.66 12.34
N THR A 230 1.54 -3.33 12.86
CA THR A 230 0.96 -1.98 12.77
C THR A 230 1.53 -1.02 13.82
N GLY A 231 2.12 -1.51 14.92
CA GLY A 231 2.70 -0.69 15.99
C GLY A 231 1.67 0.09 16.79
N SER A 232 0.43 -0.42 16.82
CA SER A 232 -0.66 0.19 17.56
C SER A 232 -0.36 0.20 19.06
N ASP A 233 -0.60 1.35 19.70
CA ASP A 233 -0.49 1.52 21.16
C ASP A 233 -1.75 1.04 21.91
N SER A 234 -2.77 0.61 21.17
CA SER A 234 -4.07 0.26 21.71
C SER A 234 -4.02 -1.10 22.40
N LYS A 235 -4.77 -1.24 23.51
CA LYS A 235 -4.93 -2.52 24.20
C LYS A 235 -5.50 -3.58 23.23
N PRO A 236 -5.14 -4.87 23.37
CA PRO A 236 -5.60 -5.92 22.44
C PRO A 236 -7.12 -5.95 22.19
N LYS A 237 -7.94 -5.71 23.22
CA LYS A 237 -9.41 -5.65 23.06
C LYS A 237 -9.84 -4.47 22.17
N GLU A 238 -9.25 -3.30 22.37
CA GLU A 238 -9.55 -2.12 21.54
C GLU A 238 -9.04 -2.28 20.11
N PHE A 239 -7.85 -2.86 19.93
CA PHE A 239 -7.34 -3.18 18.60
C PHE A 239 -8.27 -4.13 17.85
N ASN A 240 -8.74 -5.20 18.50
CA ASN A 240 -9.74 -6.11 17.94
C ASN A 240 -11.03 -5.38 17.54
N ARG A 241 -11.54 -4.49 18.41
CA ARG A 241 -12.73 -3.70 18.13
C ARG A 241 -12.53 -2.78 16.92
N MET A 242 -11.38 -2.11 16.83
CA MET A 242 -11.04 -1.27 15.68
C MET A 242 -10.91 -2.10 14.40
N LEU A 243 -10.23 -3.25 14.47
CA LEU A 243 -10.04 -4.15 13.33
C LEU A 243 -11.37 -4.66 12.78
N ARG A 244 -12.30 -5.09 13.66
CA ARG A 244 -13.66 -5.48 13.24
C ARG A 244 -14.41 -4.36 12.54
N LYS A 245 -14.28 -3.12 13.00
CA LYS A 245 -14.89 -1.96 12.31
C LYS A 245 -14.29 -1.74 10.91
N VAL A 246 -12.99 -1.98 10.74
CA VAL A 246 -12.36 -1.90 9.41
C VAL A 246 -12.84 -3.03 8.51
N VAL A 247 -12.92 -4.25 9.03
CA VAL A 247 -13.48 -5.43 8.32
C VAL A 247 -14.91 -5.14 7.86
N GLU A 248 -15.77 -4.69 8.77
CA GLU A 248 -17.19 -4.41 8.51
C GLU A 248 -17.38 -3.28 7.48
N ALA A 249 -16.52 -2.27 7.49
CA ALA A 249 -16.59 -1.19 6.50
C ALA A 249 -16.22 -1.65 5.09
N ASP A 250 -15.36 -2.66 4.95
CA ASP A 250 -14.86 -3.24 3.69
C ASP A 250 -14.50 -2.18 2.62
N GLN A 251 -13.77 -1.13 3.02
CA GLN A 251 -13.37 -0.03 2.12
C GLN A 251 -11.90 -0.07 1.71
N LEU A 252 -11.19 -1.17 1.97
CA LEU A 252 -9.80 -1.31 1.56
C LEU A 252 -9.73 -1.44 0.03
N PRO A 253 -8.93 -0.59 -0.65
CA PRO A 253 -8.66 -0.78 -2.07
C PRO A 253 -8.02 -2.14 -2.31
N ASP A 254 -8.24 -2.73 -3.48
CA ASP A 254 -7.77 -4.07 -3.92
C ASP A 254 -8.20 -5.27 -3.06
N TYR A 255 -8.53 -5.08 -1.79
CA TYR A 255 -8.64 -6.16 -0.81
C TYR A 255 -9.98 -6.13 -0.09
N THR A 256 -10.55 -7.31 0.12
CA THR A 256 -11.63 -7.55 1.10
C THR A 256 -11.02 -8.26 2.30
N MET A 257 -11.50 -7.92 3.51
CA MET A 257 -11.07 -8.56 4.74
C MET A 257 -12.21 -9.36 5.37
N GLU A 258 -11.89 -10.52 5.92
CA GLU A 258 -12.84 -11.36 6.66
C GLU A 258 -12.21 -11.77 7.99
N MET A 259 -13.02 -11.76 9.06
CA MET A 259 -12.60 -12.35 10.32
C MET A 259 -12.50 -13.88 10.14
N ALA A 260 -11.38 -14.45 10.55
CA ALA A 260 -11.09 -15.88 10.44
C ALA A 260 -10.54 -16.42 11.77
N ALA A 261 -10.33 -17.73 11.82
CA ALA A 261 -9.56 -18.38 12.87
C ALA A 261 -8.42 -19.19 12.21
N THR A 262 -7.25 -19.21 12.83
CA THR A 262 -6.19 -20.15 12.44
C THR A 262 -6.55 -21.58 12.88
N ALA A 263 -5.80 -22.58 12.42
CA ALA A 263 -6.07 -24.00 12.73
C ALA A 263 -6.06 -24.31 14.24
N ASP A 264 -5.36 -23.50 15.04
CA ASP A 264 -5.31 -23.56 16.50
C ASP A 264 -6.45 -22.78 17.20
N GLY A 265 -7.41 -22.23 16.45
CA GLY A 265 -8.52 -21.44 16.96
C GLY A 265 -8.19 -19.97 17.28
N SER A 266 -6.95 -19.52 17.07
CA SER A 266 -6.58 -18.12 17.34
C SER A 266 -7.26 -17.16 16.35
N PRO A 267 -7.68 -15.96 16.79
CA PRO A 267 -8.34 -15.00 15.92
C PRO A 267 -7.38 -14.47 14.85
N ALA A 268 -7.86 -14.44 13.62
CA ALA A 268 -7.11 -14.01 12.44
C ALA A 268 -7.97 -13.14 11.51
N VAL A 269 -7.32 -12.53 10.52
CA VAL A 269 -7.97 -11.85 9.42
C VAL A 269 -7.46 -12.45 8.11
N LEU A 270 -8.39 -12.80 7.24
CA LEU A 270 -8.14 -13.22 5.88
C LEU A 270 -8.27 -12.02 4.94
N PHE A 271 -7.23 -11.76 4.16
CA PHE A 271 -7.20 -10.74 3.13
C PHE A 271 -7.31 -11.42 1.76
N ARG A 272 -8.35 -11.10 0.99
CA ARG A 272 -8.54 -11.60 -0.39
C ARG A 272 -8.51 -10.46 -1.37
N LEU A 273 -8.14 -10.74 -2.62
CA LEU A 273 -8.31 -9.76 -3.68
C LEU A 273 -9.81 -9.51 -3.90
N ARG A 274 -10.19 -8.23 -3.99
CA ARG A 274 -11.56 -7.82 -4.27
C ARG A 274 -11.95 -8.33 -5.66
N GLY A 275 -13.13 -8.94 -5.78
CA GLY A 275 -13.62 -9.54 -7.02
C GLY A 275 -13.00 -10.91 -7.37
N GLU A 276 -12.04 -11.41 -6.59
CA GLU A 276 -11.44 -12.73 -6.82
C GLU A 276 -12.46 -13.85 -6.70
N ALA A 277 -13.32 -13.81 -5.68
CA ALA A 277 -14.37 -14.80 -5.48
C ALA A 277 -15.36 -14.83 -6.65
N GLU A 278 -15.73 -13.67 -7.18
CA GLU A 278 -16.62 -13.55 -8.34
C GLU A 278 -15.93 -14.05 -9.62
N ALA A 279 -14.66 -13.71 -9.81
CA ALA A 279 -13.87 -14.19 -10.95
C ALA A 279 -13.68 -15.72 -10.91
N LEU A 280 -13.40 -16.28 -9.73
CA LEU A 280 -13.30 -17.73 -9.54
C LEU A 280 -14.64 -18.42 -9.78
N ALA A 281 -15.75 -17.86 -9.29
CA ALA A 281 -17.09 -18.40 -9.52
C ALA A 281 -17.48 -18.36 -11.01
N LEU A 282 -17.13 -17.28 -11.72
CA LEU A 282 -17.35 -17.17 -13.16
C LEU A 282 -16.49 -18.18 -13.94
N ALA A 283 -15.21 -18.34 -13.59
CA ALA A 283 -14.32 -19.32 -14.21
C ALA A 283 -14.86 -20.75 -14.05
N ALA A 284 -15.27 -21.13 -12.83
CA ALA A 284 -15.86 -22.45 -12.56
C ALA A 284 -17.15 -22.70 -13.35
N ARG A 285 -18.00 -21.67 -13.54
CA ARG A 285 -19.19 -21.77 -14.39
C ARG A 285 -18.84 -21.96 -15.86
N LEU A 286 -17.84 -21.25 -16.36
CA LEU A 286 -17.37 -21.38 -17.74
C LEU A 286 -16.78 -22.76 -18.01
N GLU A 287 -15.98 -23.29 -17.08
CA GLU A 287 -15.44 -24.66 -17.16
C GLU A 287 -16.56 -25.70 -17.18
N ALA A 288 -17.55 -25.58 -16.30
CA ALA A 288 -18.71 -26.48 -16.29
C ALA A 288 -19.54 -26.41 -17.59
N GLU A 289 -19.69 -25.21 -18.17
CA GLU A 289 -20.36 -25.02 -19.46
C GLU A 289 -19.56 -25.66 -20.62
N GLN A 290 -18.23 -25.53 -20.60
CA GLN A 290 -17.35 -26.15 -21.58
C GLN A 290 -17.38 -27.68 -21.48
N GLU A 291 -17.34 -28.25 -20.27
CA GLU A 291 -17.50 -29.68 -20.05
C GLU A 291 -18.87 -30.18 -20.52
N ARG A 292 -19.94 -29.42 -20.28
CA ARG A 292 -21.28 -29.77 -20.76
C ARG A 292 -21.32 -29.79 -22.28
N ARG A 293 -20.74 -28.78 -22.94
CA ARG A 293 -20.66 -28.71 -24.41
C ARG A 293 -19.85 -29.86 -24.98
N SER A 294 -18.70 -30.19 -24.39
CA SER A 294 -17.85 -31.30 -24.87
C SER A 294 -18.54 -32.65 -24.72
N ARG A 295 -19.30 -32.88 -23.63
CA ARG A 295 -20.13 -34.09 -23.45
C ARG A 295 -21.21 -34.17 -24.52
N VAL A 296 -21.95 -33.09 -24.77
CA VAL A 296 -22.99 -33.05 -25.82
C VAL A 296 -22.40 -33.28 -27.21
N GLU A 297 -21.24 -32.72 -27.51
CA GLU A 297 -20.54 -32.97 -28.78
C GLU A 297 -20.06 -34.41 -28.90
N ALA A 298 -19.54 -35.01 -27.82
CA ALA A 298 -19.14 -36.42 -27.80
C ALA A 298 -20.33 -37.37 -28.00
N ASP A 299 -21.46 -37.09 -27.35
CA ASP A 299 -22.69 -37.88 -27.52
C ASP A 299 -23.27 -37.73 -28.94
N ARG A 300 -23.24 -36.53 -29.53
CA ARG A 300 -23.61 -36.32 -30.95
C ARG A 300 -22.71 -37.09 -31.90
N ARG A 301 -21.39 -37.12 -31.66
CA ARG A 301 -20.44 -37.90 -32.48
C ARG A 301 -20.74 -39.39 -32.39
N ARG A 302 -20.96 -39.93 -31.18
CA ARG A 302 -21.36 -41.34 -31.02
C ARG A 302 -22.67 -41.66 -31.72
N ALA A 303 -23.68 -40.80 -31.61
CA ALA A 303 -24.96 -40.99 -32.29
C ALA A 303 -24.77 -41.06 -33.81
N ALA A 304 -23.96 -40.15 -34.38
CA ALA A 304 -23.64 -40.17 -35.80
C ALA A 304 -22.87 -41.43 -36.24
N GLU A 305 -21.94 -41.92 -35.41
CA GLU A 305 -21.22 -43.17 -35.66
C GLU A 305 -22.16 -44.39 -35.65
N VAL A 306 -23.11 -44.43 -34.70
CA VAL A 306 -24.12 -45.49 -34.61
C VAL A 306 -25.06 -45.44 -35.81
N ASP A 307 -25.56 -44.26 -36.18
CA ASP A 307 -26.41 -44.09 -37.36
C ASP A 307 -25.69 -44.53 -38.64
N ASP A 308 -24.42 -44.15 -38.83
CA ASP A 308 -23.62 -44.59 -39.99
C ASP A 308 -23.38 -46.12 -40.00
N LEU A 309 -23.25 -46.74 -38.83
CA LEU A 309 -23.15 -48.20 -38.69
C LEU A 309 -24.48 -48.89 -39.05
N MET A 310 -25.61 -48.35 -38.58
CA MET A 310 -26.95 -48.87 -38.85
C MET A 310 -27.32 -48.71 -40.33
N ASP A 311 -26.95 -47.59 -40.94
CA ASP A 311 -27.10 -47.35 -42.38
C ASP A 311 -26.29 -48.34 -43.23
N LYS A 312 -25.06 -48.68 -42.79
CA LYS A 312 -24.25 -49.73 -43.44
C LYS A 312 -24.88 -51.11 -43.33
N LEU A 313 -25.44 -51.46 -42.17
CA LEU A 313 -26.16 -52.71 -41.96
C LEU A 313 -27.46 -52.79 -42.79
N ALA A 314 -28.20 -51.69 -42.91
CA ALA A 314 -29.44 -51.64 -43.70
C ALA A 314 -29.22 -51.74 -45.21
N ARG A 315 -28.04 -51.32 -45.71
CA ARG A 315 -27.69 -51.36 -47.15
C ARG A 315 -27.18 -52.72 -47.65
N GLY A 316 -27.21 -53.77 -46.82
CA GLY A 316 -26.93 -55.14 -47.24
C GLY A 316 -25.52 -55.35 -47.79
N ARG A 317 -24.53 -55.36 -46.90
CA ARG A 317 -23.25 -56.08 -47.08
C ARG A 317 -23.01 -56.96 -45.88
#